data_AF-A0A3A9K6H9-F1
#
_entry.id   AF-A0A3A9K6H9-F1
#
_cell.length_a   1.000
_cell.length_b   1.000
_cell.length_c   1.000
_cell.angle_alpha   90.00
_cell.angle_beta   90.00
_cell.angle_gamma   90.00
#
_symmetry.space_group_name_H-M   'P 1'
#
loop_
_entity.id
_entity.type
_entity.pdbx_description
1 polymer ?
#
loop_
_entity_poly.entity_id
_entity_poly.type
_entity_poly.pdbx_seq_one_letter_code
_entity_poly.pdbx_strand_id
1 'polypeptide(L)'
;MNELKQVKKPKARTRENEFKRYLRQKYGSEYFIGNTTFSNEDSVSISVDEKIDCTDNSTILIEFDTGNYAKLIVGQYILLNELYQENTSEEVFLVIHANKHYNPERTIKNLKFIKSGLLENKGMNFCALKYEDFIKLCEENELNSLVNVIFDIATEQSNLNYNLLI
;
A
#
# COMPACT_ATOMS: atom_id res chain seq x y z
N MET A 1 -25.68 30.67 -24.20
CA MET A 1 -25.61 29.35 -23.55
C MET A 1 -24.14 29.03 -23.35
N ASN A 2 -23.65 29.04 -22.10
CA ASN A 2 -22.27 28.63 -21.81
C ASN A 2 -22.24 27.11 -21.73
N GLU A 3 -21.60 26.47 -22.70
CA GLU A 3 -21.29 25.05 -22.64
C GLU A 3 -20.33 24.81 -21.47
N LEU A 4 -20.82 24.09 -20.46
CA LEU A 4 -20.02 23.53 -19.39
C LEU A 4 -19.02 22.55 -20.04
N LYS A 5 -17.78 22.99 -20.24
CA LYS A 5 -16.67 22.12 -20.60
C LYS A 5 -16.54 21.07 -19.52
N GLN A 6 -16.96 19.84 -19.82
CA GLN A 6 -16.71 18.69 -18.96
C GLN A 6 -15.20 18.54 -18.82
N VAL A 7 -14.67 18.86 -17.65
CA VAL A 7 -13.28 18.57 -17.28
C VAL A 7 -13.17 17.04 -17.23
N LYS A 8 -12.58 16.45 -18.27
CA LYS A 8 -12.28 15.02 -18.31
C LYS A 8 -11.44 14.69 -17.07
N LYS A 9 -11.97 13.84 -16.19
CA LYS A 9 -11.20 13.29 -15.07
C LYS A 9 -9.89 12.70 -15.62
N PRO A 10 -8.73 12.93 -14.98
CA PRO A 10 -7.50 12.26 -15.38
C PRO A 10 -7.74 10.75 -15.39
N LYS A 11 -7.28 10.05 -16.43
CA LYS A 11 -7.31 8.58 -16.47
C LYS A 11 -6.48 8.05 -15.30
N ALA A 12 -6.85 6.90 -14.73
CA ALA A 12 -6.18 6.28 -13.58
C ALA A 12 -4.64 6.28 -13.68
N ARG A 13 -4.12 5.91 -14.87
CA ARG A 13 -2.69 5.89 -15.20
C ARG A 13 -1.99 7.26 -15.07
N THR A 14 -2.72 8.36 -15.18
CA THR A 14 -2.18 9.72 -15.02
C THR A 14 -1.88 10.03 -13.56
N ARG A 15 -2.76 9.64 -12.63
CA ARG A 15 -2.56 9.91 -11.19
C ARG A 15 -1.46 9.06 -10.58
N GLU A 16 -1.40 7.79 -10.95
CA GLU A 16 -0.33 6.88 -10.53
C GLU A 16 1.03 7.41 -11.00
N ASN A 17 1.15 7.84 -12.25
CA ASN A 17 2.38 8.45 -12.78
C ASN A 17 2.74 9.76 -12.06
N GLU A 18 1.75 10.60 -11.75
CA GLU A 18 1.96 11.84 -10.99
C GLU A 18 2.47 11.55 -9.58
N PHE A 19 1.88 10.57 -8.91
CA PHE A 19 2.32 10.08 -7.60
C PHE A 19 3.76 9.55 -7.64
N LYS A 20 4.07 8.65 -8.57
CA LYS A 20 5.41 8.08 -8.76
C LYS A 20 6.45 9.15 -9.05
N ARG A 21 6.10 10.16 -9.85
CA ARG A 21 6.96 11.32 -10.13
C ARG A 21 7.17 12.19 -8.91
N TYR A 22 6.13 12.49 -8.15
CA TYR A 22 6.23 13.29 -6.92
C TYR A 22 7.21 12.65 -5.93
N LEU A 23 7.06 11.36 -5.66
CA LEU A 23 7.94 10.64 -4.73
C LEU A 23 9.41 10.71 -5.13
N ARG A 24 9.70 10.44 -6.41
CA ARG A 24 11.06 10.49 -6.95
C ARG A 24 11.66 11.89 -6.93
N GLN A 25 10.86 12.92 -7.17
CA GLN A 25 11.31 14.31 -7.09
C GLN A 25 11.61 14.74 -5.65
N LYS A 26 10.81 14.26 -4.69
CA LYS A 26 10.94 14.66 -3.29
C LYS A 26 12.07 13.93 -2.57
N TYR A 27 12.19 12.62 -2.79
CA TYR A 27 13.08 11.76 -2.00
C TYR A 27 14.29 11.23 -2.75
N GLY A 28 14.28 11.27 -4.09
CA GLY A 28 15.30 10.63 -4.92
C GLY A 28 14.75 9.37 -5.61
N SER A 29 15.28 9.06 -6.80
CA SER A 29 14.81 7.91 -7.59
C SER A 29 15.42 6.59 -7.14
N GLU A 30 16.56 6.66 -6.47
CA GLU A 30 17.31 5.53 -5.93
C GLU A 30 16.57 4.78 -4.82
N TYR A 31 15.62 5.43 -4.13
CA TYR A 31 14.84 4.84 -3.06
C TYR A 31 13.55 4.15 -3.54
N PHE A 32 13.14 4.37 -4.80
CA PHE A 32 11.89 3.86 -5.35
C PHE A 32 12.16 2.96 -6.54
N ILE A 33 12.20 1.66 -6.26
CA ILE A 33 12.63 0.61 -7.20
C ILE A 33 11.68 0.51 -8.41
N GLY A 34 10.43 0.92 -8.26
CA GLY A 34 9.41 0.75 -9.28
C GLY A 34 8.62 -0.54 -9.13
N ASN A 35 7.91 -0.89 -10.19
CA ASN A 35 7.09 -2.09 -10.23
C ASN A 35 7.95 -3.32 -9.94
N THR A 36 7.57 -4.05 -8.90
CA THR A 36 8.29 -5.25 -8.46
C THR A 36 7.35 -6.44 -8.54
N THR A 37 7.80 -7.51 -9.19
CA THR A 37 7.02 -8.75 -9.39
C THR A 37 7.64 -9.88 -8.59
N PHE A 38 6.81 -10.63 -7.88
CA PHE A 38 7.14 -11.83 -7.15
C PHE A 38 6.48 -13.02 -7.84
N SER A 39 7.24 -14.09 -8.06
CA SER A 39 6.75 -15.26 -8.79
C SER A 39 7.34 -16.56 -8.26
N ASN A 40 6.61 -17.65 -8.41
CA ASN A 40 7.12 -19.00 -8.15
C ASN A 40 7.49 -19.73 -9.46
N GLU A 41 7.97 -20.97 -9.32
CA GLU A 41 8.34 -21.84 -10.45
C GLU A 41 7.16 -22.16 -11.38
N ASP A 42 5.92 -22.18 -10.85
CA ASP A 42 4.69 -22.41 -11.60
C ASP A 42 4.17 -21.18 -12.37
N SER A 43 4.97 -20.11 -12.45
CA SER A 43 4.60 -18.84 -13.09
C SER A 43 3.37 -18.15 -12.48
N VAL A 44 3.01 -18.47 -11.24
CA VAL A 44 2.07 -17.65 -10.47
C VAL A 44 2.83 -16.40 -10.06
N SER A 45 2.31 -15.23 -10.41
CA SER A 45 2.97 -13.96 -10.14
C SER A 45 2.04 -12.91 -9.57
N ILE A 46 2.57 -12.06 -8.71
CA ILE A 46 1.92 -10.86 -8.20
C ILE A 46 2.91 -9.69 -8.25
N SER A 47 2.41 -8.48 -8.44
CA SER A 47 3.25 -7.29 -8.47
C SER A 47 2.69 -6.19 -7.59
N VAL A 48 3.59 -5.33 -7.12
CA VAL A 48 3.26 -4.04 -6.47
C VAL A 48 3.72 -2.89 -7.35
N ASP A 49 3.09 -1.73 -7.20
CA ASP A 49 3.38 -0.55 -8.02
C ASP A 49 4.74 0.07 -7.73
N GLU A 50 5.17 0.04 -6.47
CA GLU A 50 6.47 0.53 -5.98
C GLU A 50 6.99 -0.35 -4.84
N LYS A 51 8.32 -0.37 -4.67
CA LYS A 51 9.02 -0.97 -3.53
C LYS A 51 10.06 0.02 -3.00
N ILE A 52 10.17 0.10 -1.68
CA ILE A 52 11.23 0.81 -0.97
C ILE A 52 12.01 -0.21 -0.15
N ASP A 53 13.29 -0.34 -0.44
CA ASP A 53 14.23 -1.13 0.38
C ASP A 53 14.96 -0.17 1.32
N CYS A 54 14.77 -0.36 2.62
CA CYS A 54 15.36 0.50 3.64
C CYS A 54 16.74 -0.01 4.05
N THR A 55 17.57 0.87 4.62
CA THR A 55 18.95 0.55 5.01
C THR A 55 19.06 -0.45 6.18
N ASP A 56 17.97 -0.67 6.92
CA ASP A 56 17.87 -1.60 8.04
C ASP A 56 17.22 -2.94 7.64
N ASN A 57 17.21 -3.25 6.34
CA ASN A 57 16.55 -4.41 5.73
C ASN A 57 15.01 -4.40 5.83
N SER A 58 14.40 -3.34 6.35
CA SER A 58 12.94 -3.22 6.31
C SER A 58 12.47 -2.88 4.89
N THR A 59 11.27 -3.36 4.53
CA THR A 59 10.73 -3.21 3.17
C THR A 59 9.31 -2.67 3.20
N ILE A 60 9.05 -1.68 2.34
CA ILE A 60 7.68 -1.20 2.08
C ILE A 60 7.28 -1.59 0.65
N LEU A 61 6.23 -2.41 0.55
CA LEU A 61 5.58 -2.80 -0.69
C LEU A 61 4.35 -1.91 -0.89
N ILE A 62 4.28 -1.17 -2.00
CA ILE A 62 3.26 -0.13 -2.19
C ILE A 62 2.34 -0.46 -3.36
N GLU A 63 1.04 -0.48 -3.10
CA GLU A 63 -0.01 -0.60 -4.12
C GLU A 63 -0.83 0.70 -4.22
N PHE A 64 -1.02 1.20 -5.43
CA PHE A 64 -1.76 2.43 -5.70
C PHE A 64 -3.15 2.14 -6.29
N ASP A 65 -4.17 2.09 -5.42
CA ASP A 65 -5.55 1.78 -5.84
C ASP A 65 -6.34 3.03 -6.27
N THR A 66 -6.66 3.09 -7.56
CA THR A 66 -7.53 4.14 -8.13
C THR A 66 -9.00 3.72 -8.22
N GLY A 67 -9.33 2.45 -8.03
CA GLY A 67 -10.60 1.86 -8.47
C GLY A 67 -11.53 1.33 -7.37
N ASN A 68 -11.24 1.59 -6.09
CA ASN A 68 -12.05 1.10 -4.96
C ASN A 68 -12.06 -0.45 -4.94
N TYR A 69 -10.92 -1.06 -5.23
CA TYR A 69 -10.80 -2.49 -5.45
C TYR A 69 -10.42 -3.28 -4.19
N ALA A 70 -11.06 -2.97 -3.05
CA ALA A 70 -10.79 -3.61 -1.75
C ALA A 70 -10.68 -5.14 -1.79
N LYS A 71 -11.49 -5.80 -2.63
CA LYS A 71 -11.48 -7.27 -2.78
C LYS A 71 -10.28 -7.77 -3.59
N LEU A 72 -9.84 -7.02 -4.61
CA LEU A 72 -8.63 -7.37 -5.36
C LEU A 72 -7.39 -7.14 -4.50
N ILE A 73 -7.36 -6.07 -3.72
CA ILE A 73 -6.30 -5.79 -2.74
C ILE A 73 -6.14 -6.96 -1.76
N VAL A 74 -7.24 -7.57 -1.31
CA VAL A 74 -7.19 -8.77 -0.46
C VAL A 74 -6.53 -9.95 -1.19
N GLY A 75 -6.91 -10.19 -2.45
CA GLY A 75 -6.30 -11.25 -3.24
C GLY A 75 -4.80 -11.01 -3.47
N GLN A 76 -4.41 -9.77 -3.75
CA GLN A 76 -3.01 -9.36 -3.86
C GLN A 76 -2.27 -9.60 -2.54
N TYR A 77 -2.82 -9.19 -1.40
CA TYR A 77 -2.20 -9.40 -0.10
C TYR A 77 -1.99 -10.90 0.19
N ILE A 78 -2.98 -11.75 -0.08
CA ILE A 78 -2.82 -13.21 0.10
C ILE A 78 -1.70 -13.74 -0.79
N LEU A 79 -1.72 -13.44 -2.09
CA LEU A 79 -0.68 -13.91 -3.01
C LEU A 79 0.71 -13.36 -2.67
N LEU A 80 0.80 -12.11 -2.20
CA LEU A 80 2.05 -11.54 -1.74
C LEU A 80 2.60 -12.31 -0.55
N ASN A 81 1.79 -12.63 0.46
CA ASN A 81 2.26 -13.40 1.62
C ASN A 81 2.70 -14.84 1.27
N GLU A 82 2.13 -15.43 0.22
CA GLU A 82 2.52 -16.77 -0.23
C GLU A 82 3.79 -16.76 -1.11
N LEU A 83 3.95 -15.73 -1.95
CA LEU A 83 5.04 -15.64 -2.93
C LEU A 83 6.26 -14.86 -2.44
N TYR A 84 6.08 -13.97 -1.48
CA TYR A 84 7.15 -13.21 -0.87
C TYR A 84 7.85 -14.07 0.19
N GLN A 85 8.93 -14.74 -0.21
CA GLN A 85 9.67 -15.69 0.64
C GLN A 85 10.74 -15.04 1.51
N GLU A 86 10.99 -13.75 1.35
CA GLU A 86 11.82 -12.98 2.27
C GLU A 86 10.98 -12.74 3.53
N ASN A 87 10.72 -13.77 4.35
CA ASN A 87 10.04 -13.61 5.65
C ASN A 87 11.02 -13.00 6.66
N THR A 88 11.43 -11.76 6.45
CA THR A 88 12.09 -10.97 7.50
C THR A 88 11.02 -10.24 8.30
N SER A 89 11.28 -9.97 9.58
CA SER A 89 10.23 -9.50 10.49
C SER A 89 9.70 -8.09 10.20
N GLU A 90 10.23 -7.38 9.20
CA GLU A 90 10.05 -5.93 9.02
C GLU A 90 9.53 -5.57 7.62
N GLU A 91 8.41 -6.17 7.19
CA GLU A 91 7.73 -5.80 5.96
C GLU A 91 6.36 -5.17 6.19
N VAL A 92 6.09 -4.14 5.38
CA VAL A 92 4.80 -3.45 5.33
C VAL A 92 4.23 -3.47 3.92
N PHE A 93 2.98 -3.92 3.80
CA PHE A 93 2.15 -3.71 2.64
C PHE A 93 1.32 -2.43 2.79
N LEU A 94 1.72 -1.38 2.08
CA LEU A 94 1.05 -0.08 2.06
C LEU A 94 0.10 0.04 0.86
N VAL A 95 -1.17 0.30 1.14
CA VAL A 95 -2.19 0.57 0.10
C VAL A 95 -2.55 2.06 0.10
N ILE A 96 -2.39 2.72 -1.03
CA ILE A 96 -2.73 4.14 -1.21
C ILE A 96 -3.97 4.26 -2.09
N HIS A 97 -5.08 4.67 -1.49
CA HIS A 97 -6.35 4.84 -2.20
C HIS A 97 -6.48 6.25 -2.78
N ALA A 98 -6.44 6.37 -4.10
CA ALA A 98 -6.52 7.63 -4.82
C ALA A 98 -7.95 8.04 -5.23
N ASN A 99 -8.94 7.23 -4.88
CA ASN A 99 -10.35 7.56 -5.10
C ASN A 99 -10.87 8.42 -3.94
N LYS A 100 -11.28 9.66 -4.24
CA LYS A 100 -11.73 10.68 -3.27
C LYS A 100 -12.83 10.21 -2.32
N HIS A 101 -13.67 9.26 -2.74
CA HIS A 101 -14.79 8.76 -1.92
C HIS A 101 -14.49 7.42 -1.25
N TYR A 102 -13.26 6.92 -1.37
CA TYR A 102 -12.90 5.65 -0.77
C TYR A 102 -12.67 5.78 0.73
N ASN A 103 -13.10 4.75 1.45
CA ASN A 103 -12.87 4.62 2.89
C ASN A 103 -11.82 3.52 3.13
N PRO A 104 -10.58 3.86 3.52
CA PRO A 104 -9.52 2.91 3.83
C PRO A 104 -9.92 1.84 4.83
N GLU A 105 -10.82 2.15 5.77
CA GLU A 105 -11.35 1.21 6.78
C GLU A 105 -11.86 -0.10 6.19
N ARG A 106 -12.40 -0.06 4.96
CA ARG A 106 -12.87 -1.27 4.29
C ARG A 106 -11.72 -2.19 3.91
N THR A 107 -10.61 -1.65 3.41
CA THR A 107 -9.39 -2.42 3.14
C THR A 107 -8.83 -2.96 4.44
N ILE A 108 -8.69 -2.09 5.45
CA ILE A 108 -8.13 -2.43 6.76
C ILE A 108 -8.90 -3.60 7.40
N LYS A 109 -10.23 -3.54 7.45
CA LYS A 109 -11.04 -4.62 8.04
C LYS A 109 -10.88 -5.95 7.31
N ASN A 110 -10.82 -5.93 5.98
CA ASN A 110 -10.63 -7.14 5.21
C ASN A 110 -9.22 -7.73 5.43
N LEU A 111 -8.18 -6.90 5.37
CA LEU A 111 -6.80 -7.35 5.59
C LEU A 111 -6.60 -7.85 7.02
N LYS A 112 -7.20 -7.19 8.03
CA LYS A 112 -7.24 -7.67 9.42
C LYS A 112 -7.84 -9.07 9.51
N PHE A 113 -9.01 -9.27 8.91
CA PHE A 113 -9.70 -10.56 8.92
C PHE A 113 -8.86 -11.67 8.27
N ILE A 114 -8.20 -11.38 7.15
CA ILE A 114 -7.33 -12.33 6.47
C ILE A 114 -6.07 -12.62 7.28
N LYS A 115 -5.40 -11.60 7.79
CA LYS A 115 -4.19 -11.75 8.62
C LYS A 115 -4.49 -12.61 9.85
N SER A 116 -5.57 -12.34 10.58
CA SER A 116 -5.88 -13.06 11.82
C SER A 116 -6.50 -14.44 11.60
N GLY A 117 -7.32 -14.59 10.57
CA GLY A 117 -8.02 -15.84 10.27
C GLY A 117 -7.20 -16.76 9.38
N LEU A 118 -6.96 -16.34 8.14
CA LEU A 118 -6.35 -17.19 7.11
C LEU A 118 -4.84 -17.34 7.31
N LEU A 119 -4.15 -16.27 7.70
CA LEU A 119 -2.68 -16.26 7.85
C LEU A 119 -2.23 -16.46 9.32
N GLU A 120 -3.15 -16.74 10.25
CA GLU A 120 -2.84 -17.04 11.66
C GLU A 120 -1.93 -15.99 12.35
N ASN A 121 -2.09 -14.72 12.01
CA ASN A 121 -1.27 -13.57 12.43
C ASN A 121 0.18 -13.56 11.92
N LYS A 122 0.55 -14.46 11.01
CA LYS A 122 1.90 -14.54 10.41
C LYS A 122 2.06 -13.69 9.15
N GLY A 123 0.98 -13.17 8.59
CA GLY A 123 1.07 -12.31 7.41
C GLY A 123 1.81 -11.00 7.70
N MET A 124 2.33 -10.35 6.66
CA MET A 124 2.98 -9.04 6.73
C MET A 124 2.11 -8.00 7.44
N ASN A 125 2.73 -6.98 8.03
CA ASN A 125 1.99 -5.81 8.49
C ASN A 125 1.44 -5.05 7.28
N PHE A 126 0.33 -4.37 7.45
CA PHE A 126 -0.28 -3.57 6.38
C PHE A 126 -0.81 -2.25 6.92
N CYS A 127 -0.85 -1.27 6.04
CA CYS A 127 -1.66 -0.07 6.26
C CYS A 127 -2.37 0.34 4.97
N ALA A 128 -3.52 0.99 5.13
CA ALA A 128 -4.23 1.61 4.02
C ALA A 128 -4.50 3.08 4.33
N LEU A 129 -4.13 3.96 3.39
CA LEU A 129 -4.24 5.41 3.53
C LEU A 129 -5.02 5.99 2.35
N LYS A 130 -5.63 7.16 2.55
CA LYS A 130 -6.05 7.98 1.41
C LYS A 130 -4.82 8.63 0.81
N TYR A 131 -4.89 8.88 -0.49
CA TYR A 131 -3.84 9.60 -1.20
C TYR A 131 -3.50 10.95 -0.55
N GLU A 132 -4.51 11.73 -0.17
CA GLU A 132 -4.29 13.05 0.45
C GLU A 132 -3.58 12.94 1.80
N ASP A 133 -3.93 11.94 2.60
CA ASP A 133 -3.31 11.68 3.91
C ASP A 133 -1.85 11.25 3.71
N PHE A 134 -1.58 10.37 2.73
CA PHE A 134 -0.23 9.94 2.41
C PHE A 134 0.65 11.10 1.90
N ILE A 135 0.13 11.96 1.01
CA ILE A 135 0.87 13.14 0.53
C ILE A 135 1.20 14.08 1.69
N LYS A 136 0.26 14.29 2.61
CA LYS A 136 0.52 15.08 3.82
C LYS A 136 1.63 14.47 4.67
N LEU A 137 1.62 13.16 4.88
CA LEU A 137 2.72 12.46 5.58
C LEU A 137 4.05 12.68 4.86
N CYS A 138 4.06 12.63 3.52
CA CYS A 138 5.27 12.96 2.78
C CYS A 138 5.71 14.40 3.05
N GLU A 139 4.83 15.38 2.92
CA GLU A 139 5.15 16.79 3.14
C GLU A 139 5.73 17.07 4.53
N GLU A 140 5.26 16.37 5.55
CA GLU A 140 5.67 16.54 6.95
C GLU A 140 6.94 15.76 7.33
N ASN A 141 7.42 14.83 6.47
CA ASN A 141 8.51 13.92 6.82
C ASN A 141 9.58 13.77 5.74
N GLU A 142 10.84 13.75 6.19
CA GLU A 142 11.96 13.20 5.42
C GLU A 142 11.81 11.68 5.26
N LEU A 143 12.50 11.07 4.29
CA LEU A 143 12.27 9.67 3.90
C LEU A 143 12.34 8.69 5.09
N ASN A 144 13.38 8.76 5.92
CA ASN A 144 13.53 7.85 7.06
C ASN A 144 12.41 8.05 8.11
N SER A 145 11.99 9.29 8.33
CA SER A 145 10.87 9.59 9.24
C SER A 145 9.55 9.09 8.65
N LEU A 146 9.34 9.23 7.34
CA LEU A 146 8.17 8.71 6.64
C LEU A 146 8.08 7.18 6.77
N VAL A 147 9.20 6.48 6.55
CA VAL A 147 9.29 5.02 6.72
C VAL A 147 8.83 4.64 8.13
N ASN A 148 9.43 5.22 9.17
CA ASN A 148 9.07 4.91 10.55
C ASN A 148 7.57 5.15 10.84
N VAL A 149 7.02 6.28 10.36
CA VAL A 149 5.59 6.58 10.51
C VAL A 149 4.72 5.55 9.81
N ILE A 150 5.11 5.08 8.61
CA ILE A 150 4.38 4.02 7.90
C ILE A 150 4.40 2.71 8.69
N PHE A 151 5.54 2.34 9.28
CA PHE A 151 5.68 1.15 10.12
C PHE A 151 4.83 1.23 11.40
N ASP A 152 4.80 2.39 12.06
CA ASP A 152 3.96 2.62 13.23
C ASP A 152 2.47 2.48 12.90
N ILE A 153 2.03 3.14 11.82
CA ILE A 153 0.64 3.05 11.33
C ILE A 153 0.31 1.61 10.95
N ALA A 154 1.21 0.91 10.25
CA ALA A 154 1.00 -0.47 9.84
C ALA A 154 0.89 -1.41 11.04
N THR A 155 1.68 -1.18 12.08
CA THR A 155 1.61 -1.92 13.34
C THR A 155 0.24 -1.70 14.00
N GLU A 156 -0.20 -0.45 14.15
CA GLU A 156 -1.51 -0.12 14.73
C GLU A 156 -2.67 -0.72 13.92
N GLN A 157 -2.62 -0.60 12.59
CA GLN A 157 -3.63 -1.14 11.68
C GLN A 157 -3.56 -2.66 11.53
N SER A 158 -2.45 -3.32 11.88
CA SER A 158 -2.34 -4.78 11.85
C SER A 158 -2.71 -5.39 13.20
N ASN A 159 -2.57 -4.65 14.30
CA ASN A 159 -2.87 -5.12 15.64
C ASN A 159 -4.37 -5.37 15.85
N LEU A 160 -4.63 -6.48 16.53
CA LEU A 160 -5.97 -6.91 16.91
C LEU A 160 -6.39 -6.22 18.21
N ASN A 161 -6.95 -5.02 18.13
CA ASN A 161 -7.88 -4.55 19.16
C ASN A 161 -9.29 -5.07 18.83
N TYR A 162 -9.44 -6.39 18.84
CA TYR A 162 -10.76 -7.00 18.99
C TYR A 162 -11.02 -7.15 20.48
N ASN A 163 -11.80 -6.21 21.03
CA ASN A 163 -12.72 -6.59 22.11
C ASN A 163 -13.72 -7.59 21.51
N LEU A 164 -13.30 -8.85 21.37
CA LEU A 164 -14.17 -9.99 21.15
C LEU A 164 -14.87 -10.27 22.48
N LEU A 165 -15.92 -9.50 22.74
CA LEU A 165 -17.02 -10.02 23.53
C LEU A 165 -17.74 -11.05 22.66
N ILE A 166 -17.70 -12.27 23.19
CA ILE A 166 -18.39 -13.51 22.83
C ILE A 166 -19.80 -13.26 22.29
#